data_AF-A0A6P0U660-F1
#
_entry.id   AF-A0A6P0U660-F1
#
_cell.length_a   1.000
_cell.length_b   1.000
_cell.length_c   1.000
_cell.angle_alpha   90.00
_cell.angle_beta   90.00
_cell.angle_gamma   90.00
#
_symmetry.space_group_name_H-M   'P 1'
#
loop_
_entity.id
_entity.type
_entity.pdbx_description
1 polymer ?
#
loop_
_entity_poly.entity_id
_entity_poly.type
_entity_poly.pdbx_seq_one_letter_code
_entity_poly.pdbx_strand_id
1 'polypeptide(L)' 'YKKTTSCQPIVENVLYVTKLNTVSKLIKLGLTAEQVAEAVDLPLNEIQKLME' A
#
# COMPACT_ATOMS: atom_id res chain seq x y z
N TYR A 1 -16.18 -26.25 8.48
CA TYR A 1 -16.01 -24.80 8.22
C TYR A 1 -15.72 -24.61 6.75
N LYS A 2 -16.66 -24.05 5.97
CA LYS A 2 -16.47 -23.83 4.54
C LYS A 2 -15.49 -22.67 4.36
N LYS A 3 -14.27 -22.97 3.90
CA LYS A 3 -13.30 -21.98 3.44
C LYS A 3 -13.89 -21.38 2.16
N THR A 4 -14.49 -20.19 2.27
CA THR A 4 -14.97 -19.44 1.12
C THR A 4 -13.76 -18.93 0.36
N THR A 5 -13.34 -19.70 -0.64
CA THR A 5 -12.53 -19.24 -1.74
C THR A 5 -13.39 -18.28 -2.56
N SER A 6 -13.45 -17.01 -2.13
CA SER A 6 -14.01 -15.93 -2.94
C SER A 6 -12.84 -15.07 -3.39
N CYS A 7 -12.15 -15.55 -4.43
CA CYS A 7 -11.25 -14.75 -5.24
C CYS A 7 -11.95 -13.45 -5.63
N GLN A 8 -11.52 -12.31 -5.10
CA GLN A 8 -11.84 -11.02 -5.69
C GLN A 8 -10.54 -10.32 -6.08
N PRO A 9 -9.85 -10.80 -7.13
CA PRO A 9 -8.62 -10.18 -7.65
C PRO A 9 -8.83 -8.69 -7.97
N ILE A 10 -10.06 -8.28 -8.23
CA ILE A 10 -10.45 -6.88 -8.45
C ILE A 10 -10.33 -6.06 -7.15
N VAL A 11 -10.76 -6.59 -6.00
CA VAL A 11 -10.72 -5.87 -4.72
C VAL A 11 -9.29 -5.73 -4.22
N GLU A 12 -8.48 -6.78 -4.35
CA GLU A 12 -7.05 -6.74 -4.01
C GLU A 12 -6.30 -5.73 -4.89
N ASN A 13 -6.64 -5.64 -6.19
CA ASN A 13 -6.06 -4.67 -7.10
C ASN A 13 -6.44 -3.23 -6.73
N VAL A 14 -7.72 -2.96 -6.45
CA VAL A 14 -8.18 -1.62 -6.06
C VAL A 14 -7.57 -1.17 -4.73
N LEU A 15 -7.46 -2.08 -3.76
CA LEU A 15 -6.81 -1.79 -2.48
C LEU A 15 -5.34 -1.41 -2.69
N TYR A 16 -4.61 -2.19 -3.48
CA TYR A 16 -3.20 -1.93 -3.77
C TYR A 16 -3.02 -0.58 -4.49
N VAL A 17 -3.80 -0.31 -5.54
CA VAL A 17 -3.77 0.98 -6.25
C VAL A 17 -4.09 2.14 -5.32
N THR A 18 -5.03 1.97 -4.39
CA THR A 18 -5.37 3.00 -3.40
C THR A 18 -4.22 3.25 -2.44
N LYS A 19 -3.55 2.20 -1.95
CA LYS A 19 -2.35 2.33 -1.10
C LYS A 19 -1.25 3.10 -1.84
N LEU A 20 -0.96 2.78 -3.10
CA LEU A 20 0.03 3.50 -3.92
C LEU A 20 -0.31 4.98 -4.11
N ASN A 21 -1.58 5.30 -4.37
CA ASN A 21 -2.03 6.69 -4.47
C ASN A 21 -1.84 7.46 -3.16
N THR A 22 -2.05 6.80 -2.03
CA THR A 22 -1.81 7.37 -0.70
C THR A 22 -0.32 7.58 -0.46
N VAL A 23 0.53 6.61 -0.79
CA VAL A 23 2.01 6.74 -0.71
C VAL A 23 2.48 8.00 -1.45
N SER A 24 2.04 8.20 -2.69
CA SER A 24 2.39 9.41 -3.46
C SER A 24 2.00 10.72 -2.76
N LYS A 25 0.84 10.75 -2.10
CA LYS A 25 0.38 11.94 -1.35
C LYS A 25 1.21 12.17 -0.09
N LEU A 26 1.52 11.10 0.65
CA LEU A 26 2.31 11.21 1.88
C LEU A 26 3.75 11.66 1.60
N ILE A 27 4.35 11.19 0.51
CA ILE A 27 5.67 11.65 0.06
C ILE A 27 5.64 13.16 -0.24
N LYS A 28 4.60 13.65 -0.92
CA LYS A 28 4.42 15.10 -1.19
C LYS A 28 4.24 15.94 0.07
N LEU A 29 3.77 15.33 1.16
CA LEU A 29 3.66 15.97 2.47
C LEU A 29 4.99 15.95 3.25
N GLY A 30 6.05 15.36 2.69
CA GLY A 30 7.38 15.30 3.30
C GLY A 30 7.54 14.23 4.37
N LEU A 31 6.68 13.20 4.38
CA LEU A 31 6.83 12.06 5.30
C LEU A 31 8.02 11.17 4.88
N THR A 32 8.66 10.55 5.87
CA THR A 32 9.74 9.59 5.63
C THR A 32 9.20 8.23 5.19
N ALA A 33 10.05 7.40 4.59
CA ALA A 33 9.68 6.07 4.13
C ALA A 33 9.11 5.18 5.25
N GLU A 34 9.65 5.29 6.48
CA GLU A 34 9.19 4.56 7.66
C GLU A 34 7.77 4.98 8.06
N GLN A 35 7.51 6.29 8.11
CA GLN A 35 6.19 6.82 8.45
C GLN A 35 5.14 6.45 7.40
N VAL A 36 5.53 6.47 6.12
CA VAL A 36 4.67 6.07 5.01
C VAL A 36 4.34 4.58 5.10
N ALA A 37 5.33 3.72 5.31
CA ALA A 37 5.17 2.27 5.45
C ALA A 37 4.21 1.91 6.59
N GLU A 38 4.35 2.57 7.73
CA GLU A 38 3.45 2.42 8.87
C GLU A 38 2.02 2.87 8.53
N ALA A 39 1.86 4.02 7.87
CA ALA A 39 0.54 4.59 7.56
C ALA A 39 -0.28 3.79 6.54
N VAL A 40 0.38 3.14 5.57
CA VAL A 40 -0.28 2.40 4.48
C VAL A 40 -0.23 0.89 4.64
N ASP A 41 0.36 0.42 5.74
CA ASP A 41 0.56 -1.00 6.06
C ASP A 41 1.18 -1.73 4.86
N LEU A 42 2.34 -1.22 4.42
CA LEU A 42 3.16 -1.83 3.37
C LEU A 42 4.60 -2.01 3.87
N PRO A 43 5.32 -3.01 3.35
CA PRO A 43 6.72 -3.21 3.67
C PRO A 43 7.59 -1.98 3.35
N LEU A 44 8.50 -1.63 4.27
CA LEU A 44 9.41 -0.50 4.09
C LEU A 44 10.25 -0.60 2.80
N ASN A 45 10.67 -1.81 2.43
CA ASN A 45 11.43 -2.04 1.20
C ASN A 45 10.61 -1.75 -0.08
N GLU A 46 9.30 -1.96 -0.06
CA GLU A 46 8.42 -1.59 -1.18
C GLU A 46 8.25 -0.08 -1.24
N ILE A 47 8.05 0.58 -0.09
CA ILE A 47 7.95 2.04 -0.02
C ILE A 47 9.24 2.71 -0.49
N GLN A 48 10.40 2.22 -0.07
CA GLN A 48 11.70 2.75 -0.50
C GLN A 48 11.86 2.68 -2.02
N LYS A 49 11.50 1.55 -2.66
CA LYS A 49 11.51 1.41 -4.13
C LYS A 49 10.53 2.34 -4.85
N LEU A 50 9.46 2.77 -4.19
CA LEU A 50 8.49 3.73 -4.73
C LEU A 50 8.92 5.18 -4.55
N MET A 51 9.91 5.43 -3.68
CA MET A 51 10.46 6.76 -3.39
C MET A 51 11.76 7.04 -4.17
N GLU A 52 12.47 6.01 -4.61
CA GLU A 52 13.57 6.10 -5.58
C GLU A 52 13.10 6.65 -6.94
#